data_AF-A0A1G9D9H4-F1
#
_entry.id   AF-A0A1G9D9H4-F1
#
_cell.length_a   1.000
_cell.length_b   1.000
_cell.length_c   1.000
_cell.angle_alpha   90.00
_cell.angle_beta   90.00
_cell.angle_gamma   90.00
#
_symmetry.space_group_name_H-M   'P 1'
#
loop_
_entity.id
_entity.type
_entity.pdbx_description
1 polymer ?
#
loop_
_entity_poly.entity_id
_entity_poly.type
_entity_poly.pdbx_seq_one_letter_code
_entity_poly.pdbx_strand_id
1 'polypeptide(L)'
;MSPPDIAHHRGLVARWMRDPACVTWCSALDVAQAARCFGADPGAGVPMTFTDAEFEHYDEGRECVVIGSLDGWTLAIEPNGGEARSSGVLAALSRGGRALSLYWNGPVHVELNYAVQGRFVAEVPRSPVADWPAAIRDVVAPHLSGMTFPPDDRWRTDAFTLAARLSGTQLTDRWLETEHLRFVI
;
A
#
# COMPACT_ATOMS: atom_id res chain seq x y z
N MET A 1 13.82 15.53 8.07
CA MET A 1 12.44 15.42 7.57
C MET A 1 11.50 15.47 8.75
N SER A 2 10.45 16.28 8.68
CA SER A 2 9.34 16.20 9.63
C SER A 2 8.61 14.86 9.44
N PRO A 3 8.01 14.28 10.49
CA PRO A 3 7.24 13.05 10.35
C PRO A 3 6.08 13.25 9.34
N PRO A 4 5.71 12.20 8.58
CA PRO A 4 4.57 12.26 7.68
C PRO A 4 3.30 12.78 8.38
N ASP A 5 2.64 13.73 7.72
CA ASP A 5 1.52 14.51 8.26
C ASP A 5 0.18 13.83 7.94
N ILE A 6 -0.71 13.75 8.94
CA ILE A 6 -2.07 13.22 8.80
C ILE A 6 -2.90 14.09 7.86
N ALA A 7 -2.70 15.41 7.85
CA ALA A 7 -3.45 16.32 6.98
C ALA A 7 -3.16 16.04 5.49
N HIS A 8 -1.91 15.73 5.16
CA HIS A 8 -1.53 15.30 3.81
C HIS A 8 -2.28 14.03 3.39
N HIS A 9 -2.21 12.97 4.20
CA HIS A 9 -2.86 11.69 3.86
C HIS A 9 -4.37 11.82 3.77
N ARG A 10 -4.99 12.69 4.57
CA ARG A 10 -6.43 12.98 4.45
C ARG A 10 -6.77 13.56 3.08
N GLY A 11 -6.00 14.54 2.60
CA GLY A 11 -6.19 15.13 1.28
C GLY A 11 -5.98 14.10 0.16
N LEU A 12 -4.91 13.31 0.26
CA LEU A 12 -4.58 12.28 -0.71
C LEU A 12 -5.67 11.20 -0.80
N VAL A 13 -6.15 10.70 0.35
CA VAL A 13 -7.21 9.68 0.39
C VAL A 13 -8.50 10.22 -0.21
N ALA A 14 -8.90 11.44 0.15
CA ALA A 14 -10.13 12.05 -0.36
C ALA A 14 -10.10 12.28 -1.88
N ARG A 15 -8.92 12.56 -2.44
CA ARG A 15 -8.75 12.85 -3.86
C ARG A 15 -8.58 11.61 -4.73
N TRP A 16 -7.75 10.66 -4.28
CA TRP A 16 -7.25 9.57 -5.14
C TRP A 16 -7.70 8.16 -4.72
N MET A 17 -8.04 7.95 -3.45
CA MET A 17 -8.22 6.59 -2.90
C MET A 17 -9.69 6.31 -2.59
N ARG A 18 -10.58 6.69 -3.52
CA ARG A 18 -12.03 6.55 -3.35
C ARG A 18 -12.50 5.16 -3.72
N ASP A 19 -12.05 4.69 -4.87
CA ASP A 19 -12.36 3.38 -5.43
C ASP A 19 -11.50 2.30 -4.77
N PRO A 20 -11.91 1.02 -4.79
CA PRO A 20 -11.16 -0.05 -4.17
C PRO A 20 -9.74 -0.15 -4.76
N ALA A 21 -8.75 -0.39 -3.93
CA ALA A 21 -7.39 -0.68 -4.40
C ALA A 21 -6.56 -1.34 -3.30
N CYS A 22 -5.37 -1.81 -3.69
CA CYS A 22 -4.31 -2.16 -2.77
C CYS A 22 -3.05 -1.33 -3.06
N VAL A 23 -2.47 -0.71 -2.03
CA VAL A 23 -1.20 0.01 -2.10
C VAL A 23 -0.16 -0.74 -1.30
N THR A 24 0.96 -1.06 -1.93
CA THR A 24 2.00 -1.90 -1.34
C THR A 24 3.37 -1.24 -1.44
N TRP A 25 4.04 -1.10 -0.31
CA TRP A 25 5.42 -0.60 -0.22
C TRP A 25 6.37 -1.77 -0.02
N CYS A 26 7.45 -1.87 -0.80
CA CYS A 26 8.48 -2.91 -0.68
C CYS A 26 9.88 -2.28 -0.59
N SER A 27 10.66 -2.61 0.46
CA SER A 27 11.91 -1.89 0.75
C SER A 27 13.16 -2.45 0.06
N ALA A 28 13.08 -3.63 -0.54
CA ALA A 28 14.25 -4.41 -0.96
C ALA A 28 14.15 -4.98 -2.37
N LEU A 29 13.10 -4.61 -3.11
CA LEU A 29 12.86 -5.07 -4.47
C LEU A 29 12.89 -3.88 -5.41
N ASP A 30 13.44 -4.07 -6.61
CA ASP A 30 13.20 -3.18 -7.74
C ASP A 30 11.83 -3.45 -8.40
N VAL A 31 11.47 -2.64 -9.39
CA VAL A 31 10.20 -2.73 -10.13
C VAL A 31 10.01 -4.11 -10.78
N ALA A 32 11.06 -4.65 -11.42
CA ALA A 32 10.98 -5.94 -12.13
C ALA A 32 10.86 -7.12 -11.16
N GLN A 33 11.53 -7.04 -10.01
CA GLN A 33 11.42 -8.02 -8.93
C GLN A 33 10.03 -7.98 -8.28
N ALA A 34 9.49 -6.79 -8.03
CA ALA A 34 8.13 -6.64 -7.53
C ALA A 34 7.10 -7.20 -8.54
N ALA A 35 7.20 -6.88 -9.82
CA ALA A 35 6.34 -7.42 -10.87
C ALA A 35 6.28 -8.95 -10.86
N ARG A 36 7.44 -9.63 -10.75
CA ARG A 36 7.49 -11.09 -10.63
C ARG A 36 6.80 -11.63 -9.38
N CYS A 37 6.81 -10.90 -8.26
CA CYS A 37 6.10 -11.31 -7.05
C CYS A 37 4.57 -11.24 -7.23
N PHE A 38 4.09 -10.36 -8.10
CA PHE A 38 2.68 -10.30 -8.52
C PHE A 38 2.33 -11.27 -9.66
N GLY A 39 3.27 -12.09 -10.13
CA GLY A 39 3.04 -13.02 -11.24
C GLY A 39 3.17 -12.41 -12.65
N ALA A 40 3.48 -11.12 -12.75
CA ALA A 40 3.67 -10.44 -14.03
C ALA A 40 5.01 -10.76 -14.71
N ASP A 41 5.02 -10.67 -16.04
CA ASP A 41 6.25 -10.63 -16.84
C ASP A 41 6.90 -9.23 -16.75
N PRO A 42 8.13 -9.11 -16.20
CA PRO A 42 8.83 -7.83 -16.09
C PRO A 42 9.18 -7.21 -17.46
N GLY A 43 9.16 -7.98 -18.56
CA GLY A 43 9.35 -7.47 -19.92
C GLY A 43 8.09 -6.86 -20.56
N ALA A 44 6.91 -7.05 -19.95
CA ALA A 44 5.62 -6.62 -20.50
C ALA A 44 5.10 -5.30 -19.91
N GLY A 45 5.92 -4.59 -19.13
CA GLY A 45 5.55 -3.32 -18.52
C GLY A 45 5.25 -2.25 -19.56
N VAL A 46 4.16 -1.50 -19.36
CA VAL A 46 3.78 -0.36 -20.20
C VAL A 46 3.74 0.91 -19.35
N PRO A 47 4.35 2.03 -19.81
CA PRO A 47 4.22 3.32 -19.14
C PRO A 47 2.75 3.73 -18.99
N MET A 48 2.33 4.03 -17.76
CA MET A 48 0.94 4.38 -17.47
C MET A 48 0.85 5.11 -16.12
N THR A 49 -0.07 6.07 -16.02
CA THR A 49 -0.41 6.70 -14.73
C THR A 49 -1.30 5.78 -13.89
N PHE A 50 -1.47 6.09 -12.60
CA PHE A 50 -2.43 5.36 -11.76
C PHE A 50 -3.86 5.45 -12.31
N THR A 51 -4.28 6.66 -12.70
CA THR A 51 -5.64 6.91 -13.20
C THR A 51 -5.94 6.21 -14.52
N ASP A 52 -4.97 6.17 -15.45
CA ASP A 52 -5.17 5.45 -16.71
C ASP A 52 -5.31 3.94 -16.48
N ALA A 53 -4.56 3.38 -15.52
CA ALA A 53 -4.68 1.96 -15.14
C ALA A 53 -6.01 1.65 -14.44
N GLU A 54 -6.51 2.58 -13.62
CA GLU A 54 -7.85 2.49 -13.04
C GLU A 54 -8.95 2.48 -14.12
N PHE A 55 -8.86 3.36 -15.12
CA PHE A 55 -9.77 3.35 -16.27
C PHE A 55 -9.67 2.06 -17.08
N GLU A 56 -8.46 1.58 -17.38
CA GLU A 56 -8.24 0.31 -18.10
C GLU A 56 -8.90 -0.87 -17.36
N HIS A 57 -8.79 -0.91 -16.02
CA HIS A 57 -9.48 -1.92 -15.22
C HIS A 57 -11.00 -1.85 -15.38
N TYR A 58 -11.60 -0.67 -15.25
CA TYR A 58 -13.06 -0.52 -15.32
C TYR A 58 -13.64 -0.74 -16.73
N ASP A 59 -12.93 -0.28 -17.76
CA ASP A 59 -13.42 -0.34 -19.15
C ASP A 59 -13.12 -1.70 -19.81
N GLU A 60 -11.98 -2.31 -19.49
CA GLU A 60 -11.53 -3.55 -20.15
C GLU A 60 -11.55 -4.78 -19.24
N GLY A 61 -11.78 -4.62 -17.94
CA GLY A 61 -11.78 -5.72 -16.97
C GLY A 61 -10.39 -6.35 -16.76
N ARG A 62 -9.31 -5.61 -17.04
CA ARG A 62 -7.94 -6.10 -16.88
C ARG A 62 -7.47 -5.93 -15.44
N GLU A 63 -7.07 -7.03 -14.83
CA GLU A 63 -6.35 -7.00 -13.56
C GLU A 63 -4.92 -6.51 -13.80
N CYS A 64 -4.51 -5.50 -13.05
CA CYS A 64 -3.21 -4.89 -13.24
C CYS A 64 -2.62 -4.31 -11.96
N VAL A 65 -1.32 -4.04 -12.02
CA VAL A 65 -0.57 -3.36 -10.97
C VAL A 65 0.34 -2.30 -11.59
N VAL A 66 0.31 -1.10 -11.02
CA VAL A 66 1.20 0.02 -11.38
C VAL A 66 2.36 0.05 -10.39
N ILE A 67 3.59 -0.14 -10.87
CA ILE A 67 4.78 -0.27 -10.04
C ILE A 67 5.81 0.79 -10.41
N GLY A 68 6.29 1.51 -9.40
CA GLY A 68 7.29 2.56 -9.55
C GLY A 68 8.15 2.75 -8.30
N SER A 69 9.22 3.53 -8.42
CA SER A 69 10.05 3.88 -7.26
C SER A 69 9.46 5.05 -6.48
N LEU A 70 9.64 5.04 -5.16
CA LEU A 70 9.27 6.11 -4.24
C LEU A 70 10.30 6.18 -3.10
N ASP A 71 11.19 7.16 -3.12
CA ASP A 71 12.15 7.44 -2.04
C ASP A 71 12.94 6.21 -1.52
N GLY A 72 13.46 5.41 -2.46
CA GLY A 72 14.22 4.19 -2.13
C GLY A 72 13.37 2.95 -1.83
N TRP A 73 12.05 3.08 -1.90
CA TRP A 73 11.10 1.96 -1.90
C TRP A 73 10.57 1.71 -3.31
N THR A 74 10.09 0.49 -3.54
CA THR A 74 9.21 0.20 -4.68
C THR A 74 7.77 0.23 -4.18
N LEU A 75 6.96 1.04 -4.84
CA LEU A 75 5.53 1.14 -4.61
C LEU A 75 4.78 0.39 -5.71
N ALA A 76 3.80 -0.41 -5.33
CA ALA A 76 2.87 -1.08 -6.22
C ALA A 76 1.44 -0.65 -5.85
N ILE A 77 0.64 -0.29 -6.84
CA ILE A 77 -0.79 0.02 -6.66
C ILE A 77 -1.60 -0.88 -7.59
N GLU A 78 -2.54 -1.63 -7.02
CA GLU A 78 -3.47 -2.51 -7.74
C GLU A 78 -4.85 -1.82 -7.77
N PRO A 79 -5.24 -1.14 -8.87
CA PRO A 79 -6.58 -0.57 -9.01
C PRO A 79 -7.62 -1.68 -8.96
N ASN A 80 -8.55 -1.60 -8.01
CA ASN A 80 -9.58 -2.60 -7.73
C ASN A 80 -9.06 -4.05 -7.51
N GLY A 81 -7.76 -4.21 -7.24
CA GLY A 81 -7.09 -5.48 -6.95
C GLY A 81 -6.73 -5.65 -5.47
N GLY A 82 -6.05 -6.75 -5.15
CA GLY A 82 -5.70 -7.09 -3.78
C GLY A 82 -4.82 -8.32 -3.62
N GLU A 83 -4.02 -8.67 -4.62
CA GLU A 83 -3.11 -9.82 -4.58
C GLU A 83 -2.10 -9.68 -3.45
N ALA A 84 -1.63 -8.46 -3.14
CA ALA A 84 -0.71 -8.22 -2.03
C ALA A 84 -1.30 -8.47 -0.63
N ARG A 85 -2.62 -8.72 -0.51
CA ARG A 85 -3.24 -9.20 0.74
C ARG A 85 -2.87 -10.66 1.03
N SER A 86 -2.59 -11.44 -0.01
CA SER A 86 -2.17 -12.82 0.12
C SER A 86 -0.88 -12.90 0.92
N SER A 87 -0.87 -13.72 1.97
CA SER A 87 0.33 -13.94 2.79
C SER A 87 1.51 -14.44 1.95
N GLY A 88 1.26 -15.16 0.85
CA GLY A 88 2.29 -15.62 -0.08
C GLY A 88 2.93 -14.49 -0.89
N VAL A 89 2.12 -13.59 -1.46
CA VAL A 89 2.60 -12.43 -2.23
C VAL A 89 3.33 -11.47 -1.30
N LEU A 90 2.75 -11.13 -0.16
CA LEU A 90 3.38 -10.22 0.81
C LEU A 90 4.68 -10.79 1.41
N ALA A 91 4.74 -12.10 1.64
CA ALA A 91 5.98 -12.78 2.02
C ALA A 91 7.04 -12.71 0.90
N ALA A 92 6.65 -12.91 -0.36
CA ALA A 92 7.59 -12.76 -1.48
C ALA A 92 8.14 -11.32 -1.56
N LEU A 93 7.27 -10.33 -1.44
CA LEU A 93 7.60 -8.90 -1.48
C LEU A 93 8.52 -8.45 -0.34
N SER A 94 8.41 -9.08 0.83
CA SER A 94 9.21 -8.76 2.02
C SER A 94 10.49 -9.59 2.18
N ARG A 95 10.78 -10.56 1.30
CA ARG A 95 11.85 -11.57 1.50
C ARG A 95 13.22 -10.98 1.85
N GLY A 96 13.61 -9.87 1.24
CA GLY A 96 14.89 -9.18 1.47
C GLY A 96 14.83 -7.99 2.43
N GLY A 97 13.66 -7.67 2.98
CA GLY A 97 13.46 -6.43 3.73
C GLY A 97 12.09 -6.36 4.39
N ARG A 98 11.32 -5.33 4.05
CA ARG A 98 10.00 -5.07 4.63
C ARG A 98 8.98 -4.84 3.51
N ALA A 99 7.75 -5.27 3.76
CA ALA A 99 6.61 -4.92 2.92
C ALA A 99 5.39 -4.53 3.76
N LEU A 100 4.66 -3.51 3.28
CA LEU A 100 3.39 -3.04 3.84
C LEU A 100 2.35 -3.15 2.74
N SER A 101 1.20 -3.77 3.01
CA SER A 101 0.08 -3.81 2.06
C SER A 101 -1.15 -3.19 2.72
N LEU A 102 -1.68 -2.13 2.11
CA LEU A 102 -2.88 -1.43 2.53
C LEU A 102 -3.96 -1.66 1.48
N TYR A 103 -4.99 -2.42 1.85
CA TYR A 103 -6.13 -2.70 0.99
C TYR A 103 -7.39 -2.01 1.53
N TRP A 104 -8.25 -1.57 0.62
CA TRP A 104 -9.62 -1.22 0.93
C TRP A 104 -10.59 -1.56 -0.20
N ASN A 105 -11.80 -1.94 0.18
CA ASN A 105 -12.97 -2.04 -0.69
C ASN A 105 -14.20 -1.57 0.09
N GLY A 106 -14.61 -0.34 -0.20
CA GLY A 106 -15.62 0.36 0.57
C GLY A 106 -15.19 0.62 2.02
N PRO A 107 -16.15 1.00 2.89
CA PRO A 107 -15.84 1.42 4.26
C PRO A 107 -15.58 0.25 5.21
N VAL A 108 -15.94 -1.00 4.85
CA VAL A 108 -15.91 -2.16 5.76
C VAL A 108 -14.70 -3.06 5.52
N HIS A 109 -14.35 -3.32 4.27
CA HIS A 109 -13.27 -4.24 3.94
C HIS A 109 -11.96 -3.46 3.82
N VAL A 110 -11.24 -3.32 4.93
CA VAL A 110 -9.97 -2.60 4.99
C VAL A 110 -8.95 -3.42 5.77
N GLU A 111 -7.72 -3.47 5.27
CA GLU A 111 -6.64 -4.30 5.84
C GLU A 111 -5.32 -3.55 5.69
N LEU A 112 -4.51 -3.52 6.75
CA LEU A 112 -3.12 -3.06 6.70
C LEU A 112 -2.22 -4.16 7.25
N ASN A 113 -1.48 -4.78 6.36
CA ASN A 113 -0.62 -5.90 6.62
C ASN A 113 0.85 -5.47 6.61
N TYR A 114 1.65 -6.02 7.52
CA TYR A 114 3.09 -5.77 7.61
C TYR A 114 3.85 -7.09 7.63
N ALA A 115 4.85 -7.20 6.75
CA ALA A 115 5.72 -8.35 6.66
C ALA A 115 7.19 -7.94 6.65
N VAL A 116 8.04 -8.78 7.24
CA VAL A 116 9.48 -8.55 7.36
C VAL A 116 10.20 -9.86 7.05
N GLN A 117 11.19 -9.79 6.17
CA GLN A 117 12.05 -10.93 5.79
C GLN A 117 11.25 -12.18 5.39
N GLY A 118 10.18 -11.99 4.63
CA GLY A 118 9.33 -13.06 4.13
C GLY A 118 8.37 -13.66 5.17
N ARG A 119 8.18 -12.99 6.30
CA ARG A 119 7.26 -13.42 7.35
C ARG A 119 6.21 -12.37 7.61
N PHE A 120 4.97 -12.79 7.71
CA PHE A 120 3.88 -11.96 8.20
C PHE A 120 4.14 -11.59 9.67
N VAL A 121 4.11 -10.30 9.99
CA VAL A 121 4.40 -9.77 11.33
C VAL A 121 3.14 -9.28 12.01
N ALA A 122 2.32 -8.51 11.31
CA ALA A 122 1.13 -7.90 11.90
C ALA A 122 0.05 -7.62 10.85
N GLU A 123 -1.20 -7.79 11.28
CA GLU A 123 -2.38 -7.15 10.70
C GLU A 123 -2.80 -6.04 11.65
N VAL A 124 -2.97 -4.82 11.15
CA VAL A 124 -3.42 -3.69 11.98
C VAL A 124 -4.93 -3.81 12.24
N PRO A 125 -5.38 -3.97 13.50
CA PRO A 125 -6.78 -4.18 13.78
C PRO A 125 -7.65 -2.95 13.47
N ARG A 126 -8.88 -3.21 13.04
CA ARG A 126 -9.94 -2.18 12.90
C ARG A 126 -10.66 -1.93 14.23
N SER A 127 -9.88 -1.65 15.26
CA SER A 127 -10.37 -1.28 16.60
C SER A 127 -9.52 -0.14 17.16
N PRO A 128 -9.99 0.56 18.21
CA PRO A 128 -9.15 1.52 18.91
C PRO A 128 -7.81 0.91 19.32
N VAL A 129 -6.72 1.69 19.21
CA VAL A 129 -5.34 1.25 19.54
C VAL A 129 -5.22 0.62 20.93
N ALA A 130 -6.02 1.09 21.89
CA ALA A 130 -6.04 0.57 23.25
C ALA A 130 -6.41 -0.93 23.33
N ASP A 131 -7.15 -1.43 22.34
CA ASP A 131 -7.65 -2.79 22.26
C ASP A 131 -6.73 -3.72 21.43
N TRP A 132 -5.67 -3.17 20.82
CA TRP A 132 -4.77 -3.97 19.98
C TRP A 132 -3.93 -4.94 20.82
N PRO A 133 -3.67 -6.16 20.32
CA PRO A 133 -2.70 -7.05 20.93
C PRO A 133 -1.33 -6.36 21.15
N ALA A 134 -0.71 -6.59 22.31
CA ALA A 134 0.57 -5.97 22.66
C ALA A 134 1.65 -6.20 21.61
N ALA A 135 1.72 -7.42 21.05
CA ALA A 135 2.69 -7.77 20.01
C ALA A 135 2.59 -6.88 18.74
N ILE A 136 1.37 -6.46 18.35
CA ILE A 136 1.18 -5.53 17.24
C ILE A 136 1.54 -4.11 17.68
N ARG A 137 1.06 -3.70 18.85
CA ARG A 137 1.30 -2.38 19.42
C ARG A 137 2.78 -2.08 19.57
N ASP A 138 3.58 -3.01 20.06
CA ASP A 138 5.02 -2.82 20.27
C ASP A 138 5.77 -2.57 18.96
N VAL A 139 5.32 -3.17 17.84
CA VAL A 139 5.91 -2.99 16.51
C VAL A 139 5.63 -1.57 15.97
N VAL A 140 4.44 -1.04 16.22
CA VAL A 140 3.97 0.19 15.56
C VAL A 140 3.90 1.41 16.49
N ALA A 141 3.99 1.23 17.81
CA ALA A 141 3.84 2.28 18.83
C ALA A 141 4.67 3.53 18.56
N PRO A 142 5.96 3.44 18.15
CA PRO A 142 6.76 4.63 17.82
C PRO A 142 6.15 5.50 16.71
N HIS A 143 5.29 4.90 15.87
CA HIS A 143 4.71 5.52 14.70
C HIS A 143 3.27 6.00 14.91
N LEU A 144 2.61 5.71 16.05
CA LEU A 144 1.17 5.95 16.25
C LEU A 144 0.75 7.39 16.59
N SER A 145 1.70 8.30 16.85
CA SER A 145 1.38 9.66 17.35
C SER A 145 0.31 10.39 16.53
N GLY A 146 -0.81 10.76 17.16
CA GLY A 146 -1.91 11.50 16.52
C GLY A 146 -2.91 10.67 15.72
N MET A 147 -2.74 9.35 15.64
CA MET A 147 -3.69 8.43 15.01
C MET A 147 -4.60 7.79 16.07
N THR A 148 -5.82 7.43 15.66
CA THR A 148 -6.86 6.87 16.56
C THR A 148 -7.50 5.59 16.03
N PHE A 149 -7.35 5.28 14.74
CA PHE A 149 -7.91 4.13 14.04
C PHE A 149 -9.41 3.94 14.32
N PRO A 150 -10.26 4.97 14.07
CA PRO A 150 -11.69 4.87 14.31
C PRO A 150 -12.33 3.84 13.38
N PRO A 151 -13.50 3.28 13.71
CA PRO A 151 -14.15 2.25 12.89
C PRO A 151 -14.85 2.79 11.63
N ASP A 152 -14.53 4.01 11.17
CA ASP A 152 -15.09 4.66 9.99
C ASP A 152 -14.03 4.95 8.92
N ASP A 153 -14.38 5.68 7.86
CA ASP A 153 -13.47 5.97 6.73
C ASP A 153 -12.16 6.67 7.13
N ARG A 154 -12.11 7.33 8.30
CA ARG A 154 -10.87 7.94 8.80
C ARG A 154 -9.81 6.88 9.13
N TRP A 155 -10.19 5.61 9.32
CA TRP A 155 -9.25 4.49 9.46
C TRP A 155 -8.24 4.47 8.31
N ARG A 156 -8.70 4.70 7.06
CA ARG A 156 -7.82 4.71 5.89
C ARG A 156 -6.77 5.81 5.97
N THR A 157 -7.15 7.00 6.44
CA THR A 157 -6.20 8.11 6.64
C THR A 157 -5.12 7.74 7.65
N ASP A 158 -5.50 7.12 8.76
CA ASP A 158 -4.56 6.65 9.79
C ASP A 158 -3.67 5.52 9.24
N ALA A 159 -4.23 4.57 8.49
CA ALA A 159 -3.49 3.48 7.87
C ALA A 159 -2.43 3.98 6.85
N PHE A 160 -2.78 4.94 5.99
CA PHE A 160 -1.83 5.58 5.08
C PHE A 160 -0.73 6.32 5.85
N THR A 161 -1.10 7.04 6.91
CA THR A 161 -0.13 7.75 7.76
C THR A 161 0.83 6.76 8.43
N LEU A 162 0.31 5.65 8.95
CA LEU A 162 1.13 4.61 9.57
C LEU A 162 2.07 3.96 8.56
N ALA A 163 1.58 3.61 7.36
CA ALA A 163 2.40 3.07 6.28
C ALA A 163 3.55 4.03 5.94
N ALA A 164 3.25 5.32 5.77
CA ALA A 164 4.26 6.33 5.48
C ALA A 164 5.30 6.49 6.59
N ARG A 165 4.90 6.34 7.87
CA ARG A 165 5.82 6.42 9.00
C ARG A 165 6.68 5.17 9.17
N LEU A 166 6.14 4.00 8.85
CA LEU A 166 6.88 2.73 8.88
C LEU A 166 7.88 2.64 7.72
N SER A 167 7.50 3.14 6.54
CA SER A 167 8.38 3.18 5.37
C SER A 167 9.37 4.34 5.40
N GLY A 168 9.00 5.45 6.03
CA GLY A 168 9.71 6.72 5.94
C GLY A 168 9.45 7.47 4.63
N THR A 169 8.49 7.02 3.83
CA THR A 169 8.17 7.57 2.49
C THR A 169 6.74 8.07 2.45
N GLN A 170 6.48 9.14 1.70
CA GLN A 170 5.14 9.71 1.60
C GLN A 170 4.65 9.62 0.16
N LEU A 171 3.52 8.93 -0.07
CA LEU A 171 2.85 8.95 -1.36
C LEU A 171 2.38 10.38 -1.66
N THR A 172 2.51 10.85 -2.90
CA THR A 172 2.19 12.23 -3.31
C THR A 172 1.27 12.23 -4.52
N ASP A 173 0.53 13.33 -4.73
CA ASP A 173 -0.23 13.58 -5.96
C ASP A 173 0.68 13.42 -7.19
N ARG A 174 1.91 13.98 -7.13
CA ARG A 174 2.88 13.90 -8.21
C ARG A 174 3.19 12.46 -8.61
N TRP A 175 3.33 11.55 -7.64
CA TRP A 175 3.60 10.14 -7.95
C TRP A 175 2.41 9.53 -8.72
N LEU A 176 1.19 9.81 -8.30
CA LEU A 176 -0.04 9.28 -8.92
C LEU A 176 -0.27 9.87 -10.33
N GLU A 177 0.14 11.12 -10.54
CA GLU A 177 0.06 11.83 -11.82
C GLU A 177 1.22 11.51 -12.79
N THR A 178 2.26 10.79 -12.34
CA THR A 178 3.42 10.41 -13.15
C THR A 178 3.22 9.00 -13.73
N GLU A 179 3.69 8.78 -14.96
CA GLU A 179 3.75 7.44 -15.54
C GLU A 179 4.77 6.55 -14.80
N HIS A 180 4.32 5.36 -14.41
CA HIS A 180 5.16 4.26 -13.95
C HIS A 180 4.93 3.04 -14.85
N LEU A 181 5.39 1.85 -14.44
CA LEU A 181 5.14 0.65 -15.23
C LEU A 181 3.89 -0.07 -14.73
N ARG A 182 2.87 -0.14 -15.59
CA ARG A 182 1.72 -1.01 -15.39
C ARG A 182 2.04 -2.41 -15.91
N PHE A 183 1.64 -3.43 -15.17
CA PHE A 183 1.72 -4.84 -15.57
C PHE A 183 0.35 -5.48 -15.45
N VAL A 184 0.00 -6.36 -16.39
CA VAL A 184 -1.16 -7.25 -16.27
C VAL A 184 -0.76 -8.42 -15.38
N ILE A 185 -1.65 -8.80 -14.46
CA ILE A 185 -1.44 -9.87 -13.46
C ILE A 185 -2.53 -10.92 -13.54
#